data_AF-A0A969TJ94-F1
#
_entry.id   AF-A0A969TJ94-F1
#
_cell.length_a   1.000
_cell.length_b   1.000
_cell.length_c   1.000
_cell.angle_alpha   90.00
_cell.angle_beta   90.00
_cell.angle_gamma   90.00
#
_symmetry.space_group_name_H-M   'P 1'
#
loop_
_entity.id
_entity.type
_entity.pdbx_description
1 polymer ?
#
loop_
_entity_poly.entity_id
_entity_poly.type
_entity_poly.pdbx_seq_one_letter_code
_entity_poly.pdbx_strand_id
1 'polypeptide(L)'
;MKRMARIAQTVGLAVGGTMGLAGMGMMRWYRRALPQTSGTLLLPGLRQSVQVLRDRWGIPHIYAEHNADLFRALGYVHAQDRLWQMELNRRTGQGRLAEIFGERLLATDRFIRTLGFNRLALGDVALLDESTYEVVHAYVGGINAYIEQHMKRLPLEFTLLGVQPGPWDLSDVVVWGRVMALNLSVNWKTELLNARLVDLLGAEQARSFMQQYIHEEPITVPAGICYGLLKGDEALRAMREAVPLLAPEQAGQGSNAWVLGGERTAEGKPLLANDTHLLLSMPCSWYEAHLEGGDYRMVGATLPGLPTVLIGHNERITWGITNALIDVQDLFIERFDPANPRRYAWQDGWREADVLEEEIMVRGGVQPVRHHVRITHHGPVITPAITPALSPLGRGESQAH
;
A
#
# COMPACT_ATOMS: atom_id res chain seq x y z
N MET A 1 -38.65 -4.98 -53.97
CA MET A 1 -38.98 -4.60 -52.58
C MET A 1 -39.04 -5.78 -51.60
N LYS A 2 -39.93 -6.79 -51.77
CA LYS A 2 -40.07 -7.92 -50.82
C LYS A 2 -38.78 -8.73 -50.54
N ARG A 3 -37.90 -8.89 -51.55
CA ARG A 3 -36.62 -9.62 -51.41
C ARG A 3 -35.59 -8.86 -50.55
N MET A 4 -35.54 -7.53 -50.67
CA MET A 4 -34.65 -6.69 -49.84
C MET A 4 -35.13 -6.63 -48.39
N ALA A 5 -36.44 -6.59 -48.15
CA ALA A 5 -37.01 -6.65 -46.80
C ALA A 5 -36.66 -7.97 -46.08
N ARG A 6 -36.73 -9.11 -46.78
CA ARG A 6 -36.31 -10.41 -46.21
C ARG A 6 -34.81 -10.47 -45.91
N ILE A 7 -33.96 -9.93 -46.79
CA ILE A 7 -32.51 -9.88 -46.54
C ILE A 7 -32.20 -9.01 -45.33
N ALA A 8 -32.81 -7.81 -45.23
CA ALA A 8 -32.63 -6.93 -44.08
C ALA A 8 -33.09 -7.58 -42.76
N GLN A 9 -34.21 -8.31 -42.78
CA GLN A 9 -34.70 -9.06 -41.62
C GLN A 9 -33.76 -10.21 -41.22
N THR A 10 -33.26 -10.99 -42.18
CA THR A 10 -32.30 -12.06 -41.90
C THR A 10 -30.97 -11.51 -41.36
N VAL A 11 -30.47 -10.42 -41.93
CA VAL A 11 -29.26 -9.74 -41.43
C VAL A 11 -29.51 -9.18 -40.03
N GLY A 12 -30.64 -8.54 -39.77
CA GLY A 12 -31.01 -8.03 -38.44
C GLY A 12 -31.10 -9.15 -37.39
N LEU A 13 -31.70 -10.29 -37.72
CA LEU A 13 -31.76 -11.46 -36.84
C LEU A 13 -30.39 -12.09 -36.61
N ALA A 14 -29.55 -12.19 -37.64
CA ALA A 14 -28.20 -12.72 -37.53
C ALA A 14 -27.30 -11.81 -36.67
N VAL A 15 -27.37 -10.50 -36.88
CA VAL A 15 -26.64 -9.50 -36.05
C VAL A 15 -27.16 -9.53 -34.62
N GLY A 16 -28.47 -9.51 -34.40
CA GLY A 16 -29.07 -9.59 -33.08
C GLY A 16 -28.71 -10.88 -32.34
N GLY A 17 -28.74 -12.02 -33.03
CA GLY A 17 -28.31 -13.32 -32.47
C GLY A 17 -26.83 -13.34 -32.12
N THR A 18 -25.98 -12.77 -32.97
CA THR A 18 -24.53 -12.69 -32.72
C THR A 18 -24.22 -11.80 -31.53
N MET A 19 -24.85 -10.62 -31.44
CA MET A 19 -24.71 -9.71 -30.29
C MET A 19 -25.23 -10.35 -29.00
N GLY A 20 -26.34 -11.08 -29.05
CA GLY A 20 -26.87 -11.82 -27.92
C GLY A 20 -25.91 -12.91 -27.41
N LEU A 21 -25.33 -13.69 -28.33
CA LEU A 21 -24.32 -14.71 -28.00
C LEU A 21 -23.03 -14.09 -27.44
N ALA A 22 -22.56 -12.99 -28.03
CA ALA A 22 -21.40 -12.25 -27.53
C ALA A 22 -21.65 -11.69 -26.12
N GLY A 23 -22.83 -11.10 -25.88
CA GLY A 23 -23.23 -10.60 -24.57
C GLY A 23 -23.31 -11.71 -23.51
N MET A 24 -23.89 -12.87 -23.84
CA MET A 24 -23.90 -14.04 -22.96
C MET A 24 -22.50 -14.58 -22.69
N GLY A 25 -21.64 -14.63 -23.71
CA GLY A 25 -20.24 -15.03 -23.57
C GLY A 25 -19.47 -14.12 -22.62
N MET A 26 -19.62 -12.80 -22.79
CA MET A 26 -19.00 -11.78 -21.94
C MET A 26 -19.52 -11.86 -20.49
N MET A 27 -20.83 -12.02 -20.30
CA MET A 27 -21.44 -12.16 -18.96
C MET A 27 -20.99 -13.44 -18.26
N ARG A 28 -20.92 -14.56 -18.98
CA ARG A 28 -20.41 -15.83 -18.42
C ARG A 28 -18.92 -15.73 -18.07
N TRP A 29 -18.14 -15.03 -18.89
CA TRP A 29 -16.73 -14.79 -18.60
C TRP A 29 -16.54 -13.89 -17.38
N TYR A 30 -17.28 -12.78 -17.28
CA TYR A 30 -17.29 -11.91 -16.10
C TYR A 30 -17.67 -12.66 -14.82
N ARG A 31 -18.74 -13.45 -14.86
CA ARG A 31 -19.21 -14.21 -13.70
C ARG A 31 -18.25 -15.32 -13.24
N ARG A 32 -17.29 -15.75 -14.07
CA ARG A 32 -16.32 -16.79 -13.69
C ARG A 32 -15.31 -16.32 -12.64
N ALA A 33 -15.07 -15.02 -12.56
CA ALA A 33 -14.16 -14.41 -11.58
C ALA A 33 -14.86 -14.08 -10.26
N LEU A 34 -16.18 -14.27 -10.17
CA LEU A 34 -16.92 -14.02 -8.93
C LEU A 34 -16.57 -15.06 -7.86
N PRO A 35 -16.56 -14.65 -6.58
CA PRO A 35 -16.20 -15.52 -5.48
C PRO A 35 -17.20 -16.66 -5.31
N GLN A 36 -16.70 -17.86 -4.99
CA GLN A 36 -17.54 -18.96 -4.57
C GLN A 36 -17.89 -18.80 -3.09
N THR A 37 -19.16 -18.44 -2.81
CA THR A 37 -19.65 -18.12 -1.46
C THR A 37 -20.33 -19.29 -0.74
N SER A 38 -20.52 -20.42 -1.42
CA SER A 38 -21.12 -21.64 -0.85
C SER A 38 -20.54 -22.91 -1.46
N GLY A 39 -20.71 -24.03 -0.75
CA GLY A 39 -20.20 -25.34 -1.13
C GLY A 39 -18.85 -25.67 -0.50
N THR A 40 -18.19 -26.70 -1.02
CA THR A 40 -16.93 -27.21 -0.49
C THR A 40 -15.81 -26.97 -1.50
N LEU A 41 -14.65 -26.54 -1.00
CA LEU A 41 -13.45 -26.31 -1.79
C LEU A 41 -12.29 -27.10 -1.16
N LEU A 42 -11.28 -27.44 -1.97
CA LEU A 42 -10.03 -27.99 -1.46
C LEU A 42 -9.05 -26.85 -1.24
N LEU A 43 -8.55 -26.70 -0.02
CA LEU A 43 -7.48 -25.76 0.31
C LEU A 43 -6.23 -26.55 0.75
N PRO A 44 -5.21 -26.68 -0.12
CA PRO A 44 -3.99 -27.40 0.21
C PRO A 44 -3.30 -26.83 1.45
N GLY A 45 -2.75 -27.72 2.28
CA GLY A 45 -2.02 -27.36 3.49
C GLY A 45 -2.87 -27.11 4.74
N LEU A 46 -4.19 -27.33 4.67
CA LEU A 46 -5.01 -27.43 5.88
C LEU A 46 -4.72 -28.73 6.64
N ARG A 47 -4.64 -28.65 7.97
CA ARG A 47 -4.56 -29.81 8.87
C ARG A 47 -5.94 -30.43 9.07
N GLN A 48 -6.97 -29.60 9.19
CA GLN A 48 -8.36 -30.00 9.33
C GLN A 48 -9.32 -29.13 8.51
N SER A 49 -10.60 -29.52 8.49
CA SER A 49 -11.64 -28.75 7.82
C SER A 49 -11.82 -27.38 8.46
N VAL A 50 -11.86 -26.34 7.62
CA VAL A 50 -12.24 -24.98 8.00
C VAL A 50 -13.65 -24.70 7.49
N GLN A 51 -14.48 -24.05 8.29
CA GLN A 51 -15.79 -23.57 7.87
C GLN A 51 -15.75 -22.06 7.68
N VAL A 52 -16.21 -21.59 6.52
CA VAL A 52 -16.39 -20.16 6.25
C VAL A 52 -17.87 -19.90 6.04
N LEU A 53 -18.49 -19.17 6.97
CA LEU A 53 -19.87 -18.70 6.84
C LEU A 53 -19.85 -17.25 6.37
N ARG A 54 -20.57 -16.93 5.30
CA ARG A 54 -20.76 -15.53 4.89
C ARG A 54 -22.14 -15.07 5.31
N ASP A 55 -22.20 -13.95 6.01
CA ASP A 55 -23.46 -13.35 6.43
C ASP A 55 -24.17 -12.62 5.27
N ARG A 56 -25.27 -11.94 5.59
CA ARG A 56 -26.07 -11.19 4.59
C ARG A 56 -25.32 -10.03 3.94
N TRP A 57 -24.24 -9.54 4.55
CA TRP A 57 -23.38 -8.47 4.04
C TRP A 57 -22.14 -9.01 3.33
N GLY A 58 -21.95 -10.34 3.35
CA GLY A 58 -20.79 -11.01 2.76
C GLY A 58 -19.59 -11.10 3.69
N ILE A 59 -19.74 -10.72 4.97
CA ILE A 59 -18.67 -10.78 5.97
C ILE A 59 -18.35 -12.25 6.25
N PRO A 60 -17.09 -12.70 6.09
CA PRO A 60 -16.70 -14.05 6.42
C PRO A 60 -16.53 -14.25 7.93
N HIS A 61 -17.16 -15.29 8.45
CA HIS A 61 -16.93 -15.88 9.75
C HIS A 61 -16.18 -17.20 9.54
N ILE A 62 -14.90 -17.21 9.89
CA ILE A 62 -13.97 -18.31 9.63
C ILE A 62 -13.76 -19.08 10.93
N TYR A 63 -14.12 -20.36 10.91
CA TYR A 63 -14.01 -21.30 12.03
C TYR A 63 -12.98 -22.38 11.71
N ALA A 64 -11.95 -22.52 12.55
CA ALA A 64 -10.90 -23.52 12.40
C ALA A 64 -10.45 -24.07 13.76
N GLU A 65 -9.86 -25.26 13.81
CA GLU A 65 -9.31 -25.80 15.07
C GLU A 65 -7.91 -25.25 15.38
N HIS A 66 -7.14 -24.88 14.35
CA HIS A 66 -5.72 -24.49 14.48
C HIS A 66 -5.45 -23.08 13.92
N ASN A 67 -4.52 -22.34 14.52
CA ASN A 67 -4.08 -21.00 14.06
C ASN A 67 -3.67 -21.03 12.58
N ALA A 68 -2.84 -22.00 12.17
CA ALA A 68 -2.39 -22.11 10.79
C ALA A 68 -3.54 -22.31 9.80
N ASP A 69 -4.55 -23.12 10.14
CA ASP A 69 -5.70 -23.35 9.28
C ASP A 69 -6.59 -22.09 9.18
N LEU A 70 -6.76 -21.38 10.30
CA LEU A 70 -7.51 -20.13 10.39
C LEU A 70 -6.93 -19.04 9.48
N PHE A 71 -5.63 -18.76 9.59
CA PHE A 71 -4.98 -17.72 8.80
C PHE A 71 -4.78 -18.11 7.34
N ARG A 72 -4.58 -19.40 7.05
CA ARG A 72 -4.59 -19.90 5.67
C ARG A 72 -5.95 -19.69 5.01
N ALA A 73 -7.04 -19.93 5.71
CA ALA A 73 -8.37 -19.64 5.19
C ALA A 73 -8.62 -18.14 5.04
N LEU A 74 -8.17 -17.30 5.98
CA LEU A 74 -8.24 -15.85 5.85
C LEU A 74 -7.51 -15.33 4.60
N GLY A 75 -6.29 -15.82 4.34
CA GLY A 75 -5.54 -15.49 3.13
C GLY A 75 -6.26 -15.88 1.85
N TYR A 76 -6.85 -17.07 1.83
CA TYR A 76 -7.67 -17.53 0.69
C TYR A 76 -8.91 -16.65 0.48
N VAL A 77 -9.61 -16.28 1.56
CA VAL A 77 -10.82 -15.43 1.50
C VAL A 77 -10.50 -14.00 1.09
N HIS A 78 -9.43 -13.40 1.63
CA HIS A 78 -8.94 -12.10 1.17
C HIS A 78 -8.58 -12.12 -0.32
N ALA A 79 -7.85 -13.14 -0.80
CA ALA A 79 -7.55 -13.27 -2.21
C ALA A 79 -8.82 -13.47 -3.04
N GLN A 80 -9.75 -14.31 -2.58
CA GLN A 80 -11.04 -14.53 -3.24
C GLN A 80 -11.81 -13.22 -3.47
N ASP A 81 -11.83 -12.32 -2.49
CA ASP A 81 -12.63 -11.10 -2.58
C ASP A 81 -11.87 -9.90 -3.15
N ARG A 82 -10.56 -9.83 -2.93
CA ARG A 82 -9.75 -8.61 -3.09
C ARG A 82 -8.43 -8.83 -3.83
N LEU A 83 -8.23 -9.94 -4.56
CA LEU A 83 -6.95 -10.26 -5.23
C LEU A 83 -6.36 -9.09 -6.04
N TRP A 84 -7.16 -8.39 -6.83
CA TRP A 84 -6.67 -7.24 -7.61
C TRP A 84 -6.22 -6.07 -6.73
N GLN A 85 -6.97 -5.75 -5.67
CA GLN A 85 -6.58 -4.71 -4.71
C GLN A 85 -5.27 -5.11 -4.01
N MET A 86 -5.15 -6.37 -3.60
CA MET A 86 -3.94 -6.90 -2.97
C MET A 86 -2.74 -6.87 -3.93
N GLU A 87 -2.94 -7.18 -5.22
CA GLU A 87 -1.91 -7.07 -6.26
C GLU A 87 -1.37 -5.63 -6.39
N LEU A 88 -2.28 -4.66 -6.43
CA LEU A 88 -1.89 -3.25 -6.47
C LEU A 88 -1.16 -2.83 -5.21
N ASN A 89 -1.63 -3.24 -4.03
CA ASN A 89 -1.01 -2.94 -2.74
C ASN A 89 0.44 -3.47 -2.67
N ARG A 90 0.67 -4.74 -3.04
CA ARG A 90 2.04 -5.30 -3.04
C ARG A 90 2.95 -4.61 -4.05
N ARG A 91 2.45 -4.28 -5.25
CA ARG A 91 3.24 -3.59 -6.28
C ARG A 91 3.59 -2.16 -5.87
N THR A 92 2.67 -1.48 -5.21
CA THR A 92 2.94 -0.17 -4.59
C THR A 92 4.07 -0.29 -3.59
N GLY A 93 4.02 -1.25 -2.66
CA GLY A 93 5.08 -1.43 -1.66
C GLY A 93 6.42 -1.88 -2.22
N GLN A 94 6.40 -2.67 -3.29
CA GLN A 94 7.62 -3.14 -3.96
C GLN A 94 8.18 -2.13 -4.97
N GLY A 95 7.47 -1.05 -5.30
CA GLY A 95 7.84 -0.14 -6.39
C GLY A 95 7.89 -0.89 -7.73
N ARG A 96 6.74 -1.46 -8.13
CA ARG A 96 6.55 -2.28 -9.35
C ARG A 96 5.25 -1.93 -10.09
N LEU A 97 4.73 -0.72 -9.93
CA LEU A 97 3.54 -0.24 -10.63
C LEU A 97 3.84 0.08 -12.11
N ALA A 98 5.04 0.52 -12.45
CA ALA A 98 5.48 0.82 -13.81
C ALA A 98 5.49 -0.43 -14.71
N GLU A 99 5.64 -1.63 -14.14
CA GLU A 99 5.50 -2.90 -14.86
C GLU A 99 4.12 -3.05 -15.52
N ILE A 100 3.08 -2.45 -14.91
CA ILE A 100 1.69 -2.61 -15.33
C ILE A 100 1.08 -1.32 -15.88
N PHE A 101 1.61 -0.15 -15.50
CA PHE A 101 1.10 1.15 -15.92
C PHE A 101 2.10 1.98 -16.75
N GLY A 102 3.29 1.44 -17.01
CA GLY A 102 4.33 2.08 -17.82
C GLY A 102 4.94 3.30 -17.15
N GLU A 103 5.50 4.19 -17.98
CA GLU A 103 6.23 5.38 -17.55
C GLU A 103 5.43 6.28 -16.60
N ARG A 104 4.10 6.28 -16.72
CA ARG A 104 3.20 7.09 -15.88
C ARG A 104 3.43 6.86 -14.38
N LEU A 105 3.80 5.65 -13.96
CA LEU A 105 4.03 5.33 -12.56
C LEU A 105 5.50 5.01 -12.23
N LEU A 106 6.42 5.28 -13.16
CA LEU A 106 7.85 5.12 -12.93
C LEU A 106 8.37 6.04 -11.82
N ALA A 107 7.85 7.27 -11.72
CA ALA A 107 8.23 8.19 -10.65
C ALA A 107 7.85 7.66 -9.26
N THR A 108 6.65 7.07 -9.14
CA THR A 108 6.19 6.42 -7.90
C THR A 108 7.06 5.22 -7.54
N ASP A 109 7.39 4.38 -8.52
CA ASP A 109 8.29 3.24 -8.29
C ASP A 109 9.68 3.70 -7.86
N ARG A 110 10.27 4.70 -8.52
CA ARG A 110 11.56 5.29 -8.12
C ARG A 110 11.53 5.81 -6.69
N PHE A 111 10.45 6.48 -6.29
CA PHE A 111 10.30 6.97 -4.92
C PHE A 111 10.27 5.82 -3.90
N ILE A 112 9.45 4.80 -4.12
CA ILE A 112 9.38 3.63 -3.23
C ILE A 112 10.70 2.85 -3.21
N ARG A 113 11.37 2.69 -4.37
CA ARG A 113 12.69 2.05 -4.47
C ARG A 113 13.78 2.87 -3.78
N THR A 114 13.69 4.20 -3.79
CA THR A 114 14.56 5.06 -2.98
C THR A 114 14.35 4.84 -1.49
N LEU A 115 13.09 4.79 -1.02
CA LEU A 115 12.81 4.45 0.38
C LEU A 115 13.25 3.02 0.75
N GLY A 116 13.17 2.11 -0.20
CA GLY A 116 13.67 0.75 -0.06
C GLY A 116 12.75 -0.22 0.63
N PHE A 117 11.44 -0.01 0.54
CA PHE A 117 10.49 -0.88 1.21
C PHE A 117 10.61 -2.35 0.76
N ASN A 118 10.94 -2.59 -0.51
CA ASN A 118 11.24 -3.92 -1.05
C ASN A 118 12.39 -4.63 -0.29
N ARG A 119 13.51 -3.93 -0.07
CA ARG A 119 14.68 -4.48 0.63
C ARG A 119 14.49 -4.54 2.14
N LEU A 120 13.84 -3.53 2.72
CA LEU A 120 13.57 -3.47 4.15
C LEU A 120 12.57 -4.55 4.58
N ALA A 121 11.55 -4.84 3.77
CA ALA A 121 10.61 -5.91 4.06
C ALA A 121 11.28 -7.29 4.15
N LEU A 122 12.33 -7.56 3.35
CA LEU A 122 13.11 -8.80 3.48
C LEU A 122 13.85 -8.86 4.83
N GLY A 123 14.41 -7.72 5.27
CA GLY A 123 15.04 -7.62 6.59
C GLY A 123 14.03 -7.80 7.73
N ASP A 124 12.83 -7.23 7.61
CA ASP A 124 11.77 -7.37 8.60
C ASP A 124 11.27 -8.81 8.74
N VAL A 125 11.19 -9.55 7.63
CA VAL A 125 10.83 -10.98 7.65
C VAL A 125 11.80 -11.78 8.51
N ALA A 126 13.10 -11.44 8.47
CA ALA A 126 14.12 -12.09 9.30
C ALA A 126 14.01 -11.75 10.80
N LEU A 127 13.23 -10.73 11.16
CA LEU A 127 12.99 -10.32 12.55
C LEU A 127 11.68 -10.87 13.14
N LEU A 128 10.88 -11.59 12.34
CA LEU A 128 9.63 -12.18 12.84
C LEU A 128 9.94 -13.25 13.89
N ASP A 129 9.22 -13.18 15.01
CA ASP A 129 9.20 -14.30 15.95
C ASP A 129 8.48 -15.51 15.34
N GLU A 130 8.72 -16.69 15.91
CA GLU A 130 8.19 -17.95 15.41
C GLU A 130 6.66 -17.94 15.23
N SER A 131 5.93 -17.38 16.21
CA SER A 131 4.48 -17.35 16.18
C SER A 131 3.95 -16.43 15.07
N THR A 132 4.55 -15.26 14.89
CA THR A 132 4.19 -14.33 13.80
C THR A 132 4.56 -14.92 12.44
N TYR A 133 5.73 -15.55 12.33
CA TYR A 133 6.15 -16.23 11.10
C TYR A 133 5.14 -17.31 10.68
N GLU A 134 4.70 -18.16 11.60
CA GLU A 134 3.71 -19.22 11.30
C GLU A 134 2.39 -18.65 10.78
N VAL A 135 1.88 -17.58 11.40
CA VAL A 135 0.66 -16.88 10.99
C VAL A 135 0.80 -16.30 9.58
N VAL A 136 1.87 -15.55 9.33
CA VAL A 136 2.12 -14.91 8.02
C VAL A 136 2.34 -15.96 6.93
N HIS A 137 3.12 -17.00 7.22
CA HIS A 137 3.38 -18.10 6.29
C HIS A 137 2.10 -18.86 5.93
N ALA A 138 1.25 -19.16 6.92
CA ALA A 138 -0.05 -19.79 6.68
C ALA A 138 -0.95 -18.92 5.79
N TYR A 139 -1.03 -17.63 6.10
CA TYR A 139 -1.81 -16.64 5.33
C TYR A 139 -1.34 -16.53 3.88
N VAL A 140 -0.03 -16.40 3.64
CA VAL A 140 0.57 -16.41 2.29
C VAL A 140 0.23 -17.71 1.55
N GLY A 141 0.29 -18.86 2.24
CA GLY A 141 -0.11 -20.15 1.67
C GLY A 141 -1.57 -20.18 1.20
N GLY A 142 -2.46 -19.49 1.91
CA GLY A 142 -3.86 -19.31 1.52
C GLY A 142 -4.04 -18.48 0.25
N ILE A 143 -3.34 -17.35 0.17
CA ILE A 143 -3.34 -16.48 -1.02
C ILE A 143 -2.83 -17.24 -2.25
N ASN A 144 -1.71 -17.94 -2.09
CA ASN A 144 -1.09 -18.70 -3.18
C ASN A 144 -1.98 -19.84 -3.67
N ALA A 145 -2.62 -20.56 -2.75
CA ALA A 145 -3.59 -21.58 -3.12
C ALA A 145 -4.76 -21.01 -3.94
N TYR A 146 -5.26 -19.81 -3.60
CA TYR A 146 -6.29 -19.16 -4.40
C TYR A 146 -5.78 -18.80 -5.80
N ILE A 147 -4.60 -18.16 -5.89
CA ILE A 147 -3.98 -17.76 -7.15
C ILE A 147 -3.83 -18.97 -8.08
N GLU A 148 -3.19 -20.05 -7.60
CA GLU A 148 -2.93 -21.26 -8.37
C GLU A 148 -4.21 -21.89 -8.93
N GLN A 149 -5.26 -21.96 -8.10
CA GLN A 149 -6.55 -22.54 -8.50
C GLN A 149 -7.32 -21.66 -9.50
N HIS A 150 -7.07 -20.34 -9.52
CA HIS A 150 -7.87 -19.36 -10.25
C HIS A 150 -7.13 -18.63 -11.37
N MET A 151 -5.91 -19.03 -11.74
CA MET A 151 -5.14 -18.45 -12.86
C MET A 151 -5.93 -18.31 -14.17
N LYS A 152 -6.91 -19.17 -14.42
CA LYS A 152 -7.77 -19.15 -15.63
C LYS A 152 -9.05 -18.32 -15.49
N ARG A 153 -9.30 -17.75 -14.31
CA ARG A 153 -10.53 -17.04 -13.91
C ARG A 153 -10.21 -15.84 -13.03
N LEU A 154 -9.13 -15.13 -13.36
CA LEU A 154 -8.69 -13.95 -12.63
C LEU A 154 -9.72 -12.80 -12.76
N PRO A 155 -9.74 -11.86 -11.81
CA PRO A 155 -10.45 -10.60 -11.95
C PRO A 155 -10.17 -9.91 -13.30
N LEU A 156 -11.17 -9.14 -13.76
CA LEU A 156 -11.19 -8.51 -15.09
C LEU A 156 -9.93 -7.68 -15.37
N GLU A 157 -9.45 -6.97 -14.35
CA GLU A 157 -8.33 -6.05 -14.41
C GLU A 157 -7.04 -6.74 -14.87
N PHE A 158 -6.79 -7.97 -14.43
CA PHE A 158 -5.65 -8.77 -14.87
C PHE A 158 -5.71 -9.06 -16.38
N THR A 159 -6.91 -9.37 -16.90
CA THR A 159 -7.06 -9.64 -18.33
C THR A 159 -6.95 -8.36 -19.16
N LEU A 160 -7.58 -7.27 -18.72
CA LEU A 160 -7.53 -5.98 -19.42
C LEU A 160 -6.10 -5.42 -19.50
N LEU A 161 -5.33 -5.61 -18.43
CA LEU A 161 -3.93 -5.17 -18.39
C LEU A 161 -2.98 -6.21 -18.98
N GLY A 162 -3.40 -7.45 -19.24
CA GLY A 162 -2.51 -8.52 -19.72
C GLY A 162 -1.45 -8.91 -18.69
N VAL A 163 -1.82 -8.91 -17.41
CA VAL A 163 -0.93 -9.21 -16.27
C VAL A 163 -1.43 -10.46 -15.57
N GLN A 164 -0.51 -11.27 -15.06
CA GLN A 164 -0.83 -12.39 -14.18
C GLN A 164 -0.21 -12.15 -12.81
N PRO A 165 -0.90 -12.48 -11.70
CA PRO A 165 -0.32 -12.42 -10.38
C PRO A 165 0.74 -13.52 -10.25
N GLY A 166 1.92 -13.16 -9.73
CA GLY A 166 2.91 -14.13 -9.27
C GLY A 166 2.56 -14.67 -7.87
N PRO A 167 3.26 -15.72 -7.40
CA PRO A 167 3.14 -16.16 -6.02
C PRO A 167 3.49 -15.02 -5.06
N TRP A 168 2.85 -15.03 -3.90
CA TRP A 168 3.12 -14.15 -2.77
C TRP A 168 4.19 -14.77 -1.88
N ASP A 169 4.98 -13.90 -1.26
CA ASP A 169 5.97 -14.22 -0.23
C ASP A 169 5.66 -13.45 1.06
N LEU A 170 6.32 -13.78 2.16
CA LEU A 170 6.14 -13.12 3.46
C LEU A 170 6.46 -11.62 3.37
N SER A 171 7.45 -11.26 2.54
CA SER A 171 7.81 -9.86 2.30
C SER A 171 6.69 -9.05 1.65
N ASP A 172 5.80 -9.67 0.86
CA ASP A 172 4.62 -9.00 0.28
C ASP A 172 3.59 -8.58 1.33
N VAL A 173 3.51 -9.33 2.43
CA VAL A 173 2.64 -9.00 3.58
C VAL A 173 3.24 -7.83 4.34
N VAL A 174 4.53 -7.92 4.68
CA VAL A 174 5.21 -6.92 5.50
C VAL A 174 5.34 -5.57 4.79
N VAL A 175 5.62 -5.59 3.48
CA VAL A 175 5.80 -4.36 2.69
C VAL A 175 4.53 -3.50 2.68
N TRP A 176 3.35 -4.11 2.73
CA TRP A 176 2.08 -3.38 2.77
C TRP A 176 1.92 -2.59 4.08
N GLY A 177 2.38 -3.14 5.21
CA GLY A 177 2.43 -2.42 6.49
C GLY A 177 3.29 -1.15 6.41
N ARG A 178 4.43 -1.20 5.71
CA ARG A 178 5.29 -0.01 5.48
C ARG A 178 4.62 1.05 4.61
N VAL A 179 3.89 0.64 3.57
CA VAL A 179 3.11 1.58 2.75
C VAL A 179 2.03 2.26 3.58
N MET A 180 1.34 1.50 4.43
CA MET A 180 0.34 2.06 5.33
C MET A 180 0.96 3.04 6.32
N ALA A 181 2.12 2.72 6.91
CA ALA A 181 2.84 3.64 7.78
C ALA A 181 3.20 4.96 7.05
N LEU A 182 3.77 4.87 5.85
CA LEU A 182 4.11 6.04 5.04
C LEU A 182 2.89 6.91 4.69
N ASN A 183 1.76 6.28 4.37
CA ASN A 183 0.51 6.99 4.02
C ASN A 183 -0.08 7.73 5.23
N LEU A 184 0.11 7.19 6.43
CA LEU A 184 -0.38 7.77 7.68
C LEU A 184 0.59 8.78 8.30
N SER A 185 1.85 8.83 7.86
CA SER A 185 2.82 9.86 8.23
C SER A 185 2.52 11.19 7.53
N VAL A 186 2.54 12.29 8.29
CA VAL A 186 2.23 13.64 7.80
C VAL A 186 3.44 14.59 7.80
N ASN A 187 4.46 14.27 8.59
CA ASN A 187 5.53 15.20 8.99
C ASN A 187 6.41 15.67 7.84
N TRP A 188 6.91 14.76 7.01
CA TRP A 188 7.80 15.10 5.89
C TRP A 188 7.21 16.15 4.93
N LYS A 189 5.89 16.14 4.71
CA LYS A 189 5.21 17.16 3.87
C LYS A 189 5.15 18.50 4.59
N THR A 190 4.82 18.48 5.87
CA THR A 190 4.78 19.65 6.74
C THR A 190 6.15 20.29 6.85
N GLU A 191 7.22 19.52 6.97
CA GLU A 191 8.59 20.02 7.00
C GLU A 191 9.01 20.72 5.70
N LEU A 192 8.67 20.15 4.54
CA LEU A 192 8.92 20.81 3.25
C LEU A 192 8.13 22.11 3.10
N LEU A 193 6.88 22.13 3.58
CA LEU A 193 6.08 23.35 3.62
C LEU A 193 6.70 24.40 4.56
N ASN A 194 7.13 23.98 5.74
CA ASN A 194 7.78 24.83 6.73
C ASN A 194 9.08 25.42 6.19
N ALA A 195 9.91 24.62 5.53
CA ALA A 195 11.12 25.08 4.86
C ALA A 195 10.81 26.17 3.83
N ARG A 196 9.75 26.00 3.04
CA ARG A 196 9.30 27.01 2.06
C ARG A 196 8.75 28.28 2.73
N LEU A 197 8.00 28.15 3.83
CA LEU A 197 7.53 29.31 4.58
C LEU A 197 8.69 30.12 5.16
N VAL A 198 9.72 29.44 5.68
CA VAL A 198 10.95 30.10 6.16
C VAL A 198 11.69 30.80 5.03
N ASP A 199 11.80 30.19 3.86
CA ASP A 199 12.44 30.78 2.69
C ASP A 199 11.70 32.05 2.19
N LEU A 200 10.36 32.01 2.17
CA LEU A 200 9.54 33.12 1.67
C LEU A 200 9.36 34.26 2.68
N LEU A 201 9.21 33.94 3.98
CA LEU A 201 8.79 34.90 5.01
C LEU A 201 9.89 35.22 6.04
N GLY A 202 10.99 34.46 6.04
CA GLY A 202 11.95 34.44 7.13
C GLY A 202 11.45 33.62 8.33
N ALA A 203 12.40 33.15 9.16
CA ALA A 203 12.10 32.21 10.26
C ALA A 203 11.12 32.77 11.30
N GLU A 204 11.22 34.05 11.64
CA GLU A 204 10.39 34.69 12.66
C GLU A 204 8.91 34.75 12.24
N GLN A 205 8.65 35.21 11.01
CA GLN A 205 7.29 35.30 10.47
C GLN A 205 6.72 33.93 10.12
N ALA A 206 7.55 33.00 9.64
CA ALA A 206 7.11 31.62 9.37
C ALA A 206 6.63 30.90 10.65
N ARG A 207 7.26 31.19 11.80
CA ARG A 207 6.90 30.59 13.10
C ARG A 207 5.45 30.87 13.51
N SER A 208 4.82 31.94 13.03
CA SER A 208 3.40 32.21 13.32
C SER A 208 2.44 31.27 12.58
N PHE A 209 2.91 30.59 11.53
CA PHE A 209 2.13 29.64 10.72
C PHE A 209 2.48 28.18 11.03
N MET A 210 3.56 27.94 11.77
CA MET A 210 3.98 26.59 12.16
C MET A 210 3.24 26.12 13.41
N GLN A 211 3.01 24.81 13.47
CA GLN A 211 2.49 24.17 14.67
C GLN A 211 3.51 24.33 15.79
N GLN A 212 3.16 25.08 16.84
CA GLN A 212 4.04 25.28 17.98
C GLN A 212 3.92 24.08 18.91
N TYR A 213 4.97 23.26 18.98
CA TYR A 213 5.10 22.27 20.04
C TYR A 213 5.10 23.00 21.39
N ILE A 214 4.25 22.55 22.31
CA ILE A 214 4.24 23.06 23.68
C ILE A 214 5.62 22.73 24.26
N HIS A 215 6.31 23.76 24.75
CA HIS A 215 7.77 23.90 24.94
C HIS A 215 8.49 22.89 25.87
N GLU A 216 7.92 21.74 26.21
CA GLU A 216 8.48 20.80 27.22
C GLU A 216 8.88 19.43 26.66
N GLU A 217 8.74 19.17 25.36
CA GLU A 217 9.12 17.88 24.76
C GLU A 217 10.53 17.89 24.13
N PRO A 218 11.29 16.78 24.18
CA PRO A 218 12.59 16.68 23.53
C PRO A 218 12.46 16.81 22.01
N ILE A 219 13.19 17.75 21.42
CA ILE A 219 13.27 17.92 19.96
C ILE A 219 14.57 17.31 19.41
N THR A 220 14.48 16.61 18.27
CA THR A 220 15.64 15.99 17.61
C THR A 220 16.40 16.96 16.69
N VAL A 221 15.79 18.10 16.34
CA VAL A 221 16.36 19.07 15.38
C VAL A 221 17.24 20.12 16.09
N PRO A 222 18.53 20.23 15.75
CA PRO A 222 19.40 21.30 16.28
C PRO A 222 18.94 22.69 15.82
N ALA A 223 19.01 23.67 16.72
CA ALA A 223 18.76 25.07 16.35
C ALA A 223 19.80 25.58 15.32
N GLY A 224 19.35 26.31 14.29
CA GLY A 224 20.24 27.03 13.36
C GLY A 224 20.37 26.47 11.93
N ILE A 225 19.51 25.54 11.50
CA ILE A 225 19.53 25.02 10.13
C ILE A 225 18.97 26.07 9.15
N CYS A 226 19.74 26.39 8.12
CA CYS A 226 19.35 27.30 7.04
C CYS A 226 18.64 26.53 5.92
N TYR A 227 17.35 26.77 5.73
CA TYR A 227 16.49 26.08 4.75
C TYR A 227 16.58 26.63 3.32
N GLY A 228 17.33 27.72 3.09
CA GLY A 228 17.37 28.49 1.82
C GLY A 228 18.00 27.78 0.61
N LEU A 229 18.25 26.46 0.67
CA LEU A 229 18.77 25.67 -0.45
C LEU A 229 17.68 24.90 -1.21
N LEU A 230 16.47 24.82 -0.67
CA LEU A 230 15.34 24.16 -1.32
C LEU A 230 14.52 25.20 -2.08
N LYS A 231 14.56 25.15 -3.42
CA LYS A 231 13.48 25.73 -4.23
C LYS A 231 12.20 24.94 -3.94
N GLY A 232 11.49 25.32 -2.87
CA GLY A 232 10.34 24.57 -2.34
C GLY A 232 9.30 24.23 -3.41
N ASP A 233 9.13 25.12 -4.40
CA ASP A 233 8.21 24.96 -5.52
C ASP A 233 8.51 23.72 -6.39
N GLU A 234 9.78 23.43 -6.67
CA GLU A 234 10.18 22.28 -7.47
C GLU A 234 10.02 20.98 -6.68
N ALA A 235 10.38 20.97 -5.39
CA ALA A 235 10.21 19.81 -4.52
C ALA A 235 8.73 19.48 -4.27
N LEU A 236 7.89 20.48 -4.01
CA LEU A 236 6.43 20.31 -3.84
C LEU A 236 5.74 19.90 -5.15
N ARG A 237 6.11 20.50 -6.29
CA ARG A 237 5.56 20.11 -7.59
C ARG A 237 5.93 18.68 -7.94
N ALA A 238 7.20 18.35 -7.80
CA ALA A 238 7.69 17.04 -8.19
C ALA A 238 7.27 15.95 -7.18
N MET A 239 6.95 16.31 -5.93
CA MET A 239 6.24 15.44 -4.98
C MET A 239 4.79 15.17 -5.41
N ARG A 240 4.04 16.20 -5.84
CA ARG A 240 2.68 16.02 -6.39
C ARG A 240 2.68 15.13 -7.63
N GLU A 241 3.70 15.27 -8.48
CA GLU A 241 3.87 14.49 -9.71
C GLU A 241 4.37 13.05 -9.44
N ALA A 242 5.24 12.83 -8.45
CA ALA A 242 5.81 11.51 -8.14
C ALA A 242 4.90 10.63 -7.27
N VAL A 243 3.99 11.21 -6.49
CA VAL A 243 3.24 10.52 -5.41
C VAL A 243 1.70 10.61 -5.54
N PRO A 244 1.06 10.63 -6.73
CA PRO A 244 -0.40 10.83 -6.84
C PRO A 244 -1.24 9.70 -6.21
N LEU A 245 -0.72 8.47 -6.18
CA LEU A 245 -1.41 7.28 -5.62
C LEU A 245 -1.13 7.05 -4.13
N LEU A 246 0.02 7.53 -3.64
CA LEU A 246 0.52 7.31 -2.29
C LEU A 246 0.20 8.50 -1.35
N ALA A 247 -0.16 9.64 -1.94
CA ALA A 247 -0.47 10.87 -1.23
C ALA A 247 -1.58 11.65 -1.97
N PRO A 248 -2.79 11.09 -2.14
CA PRO A 248 -3.93 11.88 -2.59
C PRO A 248 -4.09 13.11 -1.68
N GLU A 249 -4.50 14.26 -2.23
CA GLU A 249 -4.73 15.47 -1.44
C GLU A 249 -5.56 15.12 -0.20
N GLN A 250 -5.08 15.52 0.99
CA GLN A 250 -5.64 15.20 2.31
C GLN A 250 -6.98 15.91 2.55
N ALA A 251 -7.97 15.71 1.68
CA ALA A 251 -9.33 16.08 1.94
C ALA A 251 -9.95 15.01 2.86
N GLY A 252 -10.16 15.35 4.14
CA GLY A 252 -10.99 14.56 5.05
C GLY A 252 -10.29 13.45 5.84
N GLN A 253 -8.98 13.55 6.11
CA GLN A 253 -8.33 12.64 7.07
C GLN A 253 -8.58 13.07 8.52
N GLY A 254 -8.86 12.08 9.37
CA GLY A 254 -9.16 12.22 10.79
C GLY A 254 -9.53 10.87 11.37
N SER A 255 -9.72 10.75 12.67
CA SER A 255 -10.35 9.59 13.29
C SER A 255 -10.88 9.99 14.65
N ASN A 256 -11.97 9.37 15.08
CA ASN A 256 -12.47 9.50 16.45
C ASN A 256 -12.21 8.19 17.21
N ALA A 257 -11.81 8.29 18.48
CA ALA A 257 -11.81 7.16 19.41
C ALA A 257 -12.23 7.63 20.79
N TRP A 258 -13.34 7.09 21.29
CA TRP A 258 -13.88 7.38 22.61
C TRP A 258 -13.91 6.09 23.43
N VAL A 259 -13.48 6.18 24.67
CA VAL A 259 -13.60 5.09 25.66
C VAL A 259 -14.34 5.64 26.88
N LEU A 260 -15.42 4.97 27.27
CA LEU A 260 -16.12 5.22 28.52
C LEU A 260 -15.83 4.08 29.49
N GLY A 261 -15.37 4.42 30.69
CA GLY A 261 -15.23 3.47 31.80
C GLY A 261 -16.60 2.94 32.23
N GLY A 262 -16.63 1.71 32.75
CA GLY A 262 -17.87 1.04 33.15
C GLY A 262 -18.68 1.81 34.21
N GLU A 263 -18.02 2.62 35.04
CA GLU A 263 -18.65 3.52 36.01
C GLU A 263 -19.51 4.62 35.38
N ARG A 264 -19.38 4.83 34.06
CA ARG A 264 -20.14 5.81 33.27
C ARG A 264 -21.16 5.18 32.32
N THR A 265 -21.36 3.86 32.38
CA THR A 265 -22.27 3.13 31.48
C THR A 265 -23.40 2.45 32.28
N ALA A 266 -24.56 2.30 31.66
CA ALA A 266 -25.74 1.73 32.33
C ALA A 266 -25.54 0.27 32.78
N GLU A 267 -24.69 -0.48 32.06
CA GLU A 267 -24.43 -1.90 32.32
C GLU A 267 -23.18 -2.16 33.16
N GLY A 268 -22.45 -1.11 33.58
CA GLY A 268 -21.21 -1.26 34.35
C GLY A 268 -20.01 -1.78 33.54
N LYS A 269 -20.11 -1.83 32.21
CA LYS A 269 -19.06 -2.34 31.30
C LYS A 269 -18.46 -1.22 30.45
N PRO A 270 -17.16 -1.29 30.10
CA PRO A 270 -16.55 -0.27 29.25
C PRO A 270 -17.18 -0.26 27.85
N LEU A 271 -17.26 0.92 27.24
CA LEU A 271 -17.68 1.11 25.85
C LEU A 271 -16.54 1.76 25.06
N LEU A 272 -16.28 1.25 23.85
CA LEU A 272 -15.36 1.83 22.89
C LEU A 272 -16.12 2.18 21.61
N ALA A 273 -15.93 3.40 21.12
CA ALA A 273 -16.38 3.83 19.80
C ALA A 273 -15.15 4.30 19.02
N ASN A 274 -14.79 3.57 17.95
CA ASN A 274 -13.68 3.91 17.07
C ASN A 274 -14.20 4.09 15.64
N ASP A 275 -13.95 5.26 15.09
CA ASP A 275 -14.46 5.73 13.80
C ASP A 275 -13.31 6.31 13.00
N THR A 276 -12.66 5.44 12.22
CA THR A 276 -11.45 5.79 11.44
C THR A 276 -11.81 6.38 10.08
N HIS A 277 -11.24 7.53 9.71
CA HIS A 277 -11.47 8.16 8.42
C HIS A 277 -10.27 7.99 7.50
N LEU A 278 -10.39 7.00 6.60
CA LEU A 278 -9.51 6.87 5.43
C LEU A 278 -10.24 7.37 4.19
N LEU A 279 -9.50 7.59 3.10
CA LEU A 279 -10.08 8.00 1.83
C LEU A 279 -11.18 7.02 1.40
N LEU A 280 -12.37 7.55 1.12
CA LEU A 280 -13.48 6.77 0.62
C LEU A 280 -13.15 6.27 -0.79
N SER A 281 -13.01 4.96 -0.93
CA SER A 281 -12.67 4.28 -2.17
C SER A 281 -13.51 3.02 -2.36
N MET A 282 -13.57 2.53 -3.59
CA MET A 282 -14.21 1.26 -3.93
C MET A 282 -13.22 0.42 -4.74
N PRO A 283 -12.75 -0.73 -4.22
CA PRO A 283 -13.01 -1.25 -2.88
C PRO A 283 -12.37 -0.40 -1.77
N CYS A 284 -13.02 -0.31 -0.60
CA CYS A 284 -12.46 0.38 0.56
C CYS A 284 -11.25 -0.37 1.13
N SER A 285 -10.42 0.32 1.92
CA SER A 285 -9.23 -0.30 2.55
C SER A 285 -9.61 -1.38 3.57
N TRP A 286 -10.64 -1.10 4.38
CA TRP A 286 -11.10 -2.02 5.42
C TRP A 286 -11.85 -3.23 4.84
N TYR A 287 -11.66 -4.37 5.50
CA TYR A 287 -12.36 -5.60 5.23
C TYR A 287 -12.79 -6.22 6.55
N GLU A 288 -14.08 -6.41 6.77
CA GLU A 288 -14.56 -7.01 8.03
C GLU A 288 -14.42 -8.54 7.97
N ALA A 289 -13.94 -9.13 9.06
CA ALA A 289 -13.86 -10.57 9.23
C ALA A 289 -14.08 -10.96 10.68
N HIS A 290 -14.63 -12.16 10.88
CA HIS A 290 -14.67 -12.85 12.15
C HIS A 290 -13.79 -14.10 12.06
N LEU A 291 -12.91 -14.26 13.04
CA LEU A 291 -11.93 -15.34 13.13
C LEU A 291 -12.12 -16.06 14.46
N GLU A 292 -12.45 -17.34 14.41
CA GLU A 292 -12.64 -18.19 15.58
C GLU A 292 -11.86 -19.51 15.39
N GLY A 293 -10.75 -19.67 16.08
CA GLY A 293 -9.96 -20.89 16.00
C GLY A 293 -8.60 -20.83 16.68
N GLY A 294 -8.14 -21.98 17.16
CA GLY A 294 -6.95 -22.09 18.00
C GLY A 294 -6.96 -21.09 19.15
N ASP A 295 -6.00 -20.19 19.16
CA ASP A 295 -5.83 -19.15 20.20
C ASP A 295 -6.58 -17.85 19.89
N TYR A 296 -7.21 -17.74 18.72
CA TYR A 296 -7.81 -16.50 18.21
C TYR A 296 -9.32 -16.56 18.23
N ARG A 297 -9.93 -15.56 18.85
CA ARG A 297 -11.36 -15.26 18.76
C ARG A 297 -11.50 -13.77 18.60
N MET A 298 -11.72 -13.27 17.39
CA MET A 298 -11.74 -11.85 17.13
C MET A 298 -12.64 -11.49 15.96
N VAL A 299 -13.33 -10.37 16.07
CA VAL A 299 -14.15 -9.80 15.01
C VAL A 299 -13.82 -8.33 14.85
N GLY A 300 -13.76 -7.88 13.60
CA GLY A 300 -13.55 -6.48 13.29
C GLY A 300 -12.97 -6.27 11.90
N ALA A 301 -12.31 -5.12 11.71
CA ALA A 301 -11.72 -4.71 10.44
C ALA A 301 -10.26 -5.19 10.31
N THR A 302 -10.01 -5.87 9.20
CA THR A 302 -8.69 -6.24 8.67
C THR A 302 -8.30 -5.31 7.52
N LEU A 303 -7.07 -5.48 7.02
CA LEU A 303 -6.65 -4.97 5.72
C LEU A 303 -6.33 -6.15 4.81
N PRO A 304 -6.92 -6.27 3.60
CA PRO A 304 -6.51 -7.28 2.63
C PRO A 304 -5.02 -7.17 2.32
N GLY A 305 -4.29 -8.23 2.64
CA GLY A 305 -2.82 -8.26 2.59
C GLY A 305 -2.16 -8.42 3.97
N LEU A 306 -2.88 -8.25 5.08
CA LEU A 306 -2.39 -8.46 6.45
C LEU A 306 -3.19 -9.54 7.19
N PRO A 307 -2.55 -10.46 7.92
CA PRO A 307 -3.22 -11.54 8.65
C PRO A 307 -3.68 -11.11 10.07
N THR A 308 -4.41 -10.00 10.20
CA THR A 308 -4.80 -9.49 11.52
C THR A 308 -6.07 -8.65 11.51
N VAL A 309 -6.75 -8.56 12.67
CA VAL A 309 -7.85 -7.64 12.95
C VAL A 309 -7.26 -6.39 13.64
N LEU A 310 -7.14 -5.30 12.89
CA LEU A 310 -6.51 -4.06 13.36
C LEU A 310 -7.41 -3.26 14.29
N ILE A 311 -8.72 -3.31 14.06
CA ILE A 311 -9.75 -2.63 14.85
C ILE A 311 -10.82 -3.67 15.13
N GLY A 312 -11.18 -3.87 16.40
CA GLY A 312 -12.16 -4.90 16.69
C GLY A 312 -12.33 -5.19 18.17
N HIS A 313 -12.83 -6.39 18.43
CA HIS A 313 -13.01 -6.89 19.77
C HIS A 313 -12.98 -8.42 19.80
N ASN A 314 -12.90 -8.94 21.02
CA ASN A 314 -13.10 -10.34 21.33
C ASN A 314 -14.05 -10.49 22.52
N GLU A 315 -14.10 -11.69 23.12
CA GLU A 315 -14.93 -11.98 24.29
C GLU A 315 -14.59 -11.14 25.54
N ARG A 316 -13.39 -10.54 25.59
CA ARG A 316 -12.81 -9.92 26.80
C ARG A 316 -12.44 -8.45 26.64
N ILE A 317 -11.97 -8.03 25.47
CA ILE A 317 -11.45 -6.68 25.22
C ILE A 317 -11.92 -6.14 23.87
N THR A 318 -11.86 -4.83 23.72
CA THR A 318 -12.05 -4.09 22.46
C THR A 318 -10.88 -3.13 22.27
N TRP A 319 -10.48 -2.92 21.02
CA TRP A 319 -9.41 -2.01 20.65
C TRP A 319 -9.76 -1.29 19.36
N GLY A 320 -9.18 -0.10 19.23
CA GLY A 320 -9.27 0.73 18.04
C GLY A 320 -8.01 1.54 17.87
N ILE A 321 -7.86 2.15 16.70
CA ILE A 321 -6.68 2.95 16.36
C ILE A 321 -7.12 4.29 15.79
N THR A 322 -6.35 5.34 16.06
CA THR A 322 -6.51 6.67 15.49
C THR A 322 -5.13 7.22 15.17
N ASN A 323 -5.01 8.06 14.13
CA ASN A 323 -3.73 8.67 13.83
C ASN A 323 -3.34 9.65 14.95
N ALA A 324 -2.20 9.40 15.59
CA ALA A 324 -1.71 10.24 16.68
C ALA A 324 -1.10 11.57 16.19
N LEU A 325 -0.81 11.68 14.88
CA LEU A 325 -0.18 12.86 14.26
C LEU A 325 1.15 13.25 14.92
N ILE A 326 1.83 12.28 15.54
CA ILE A 326 3.13 12.46 16.17
C ILE A 326 4.24 12.48 15.13
N ASP A 327 5.38 13.07 15.50
CA ASP A 327 6.54 13.13 14.63
C ASP A 327 7.24 11.78 14.48
N VAL A 328 7.31 11.30 13.23
CA VAL A 328 7.85 9.98 12.86
C VAL A 328 8.79 10.03 11.66
N GLN A 329 9.04 11.22 11.11
CA GLN A 329 9.87 11.41 9.91
C GLN A 329 10.57 12.76 9.95
N ASP A 330 11.90 12.74 9.88
CA ASP A 330 12.73 13.94 9.77
C ASP A 330 13.38 14.03 8.39
N LEU A 331 13.45 15.23 7.82
CA LEU A 331 14.19 15.53 6.60
C LEU A 331 15.51 16.27 6.88
N PHE A 332 16.60 15.72 6.35
CA PHE A 332 17.93 16.30 6.44
C PHE A 332 18.39 16.85 5.09
N ILE A 333 19.01 18.04 5.10
CA ILE A 333 19.68 18.61 3.94
C ILE A 333 21.14 18.14 3.96
N GLU A 334 21.45 17.19 3.08
CA GLU A 334 22.80 16.65 2.94
C GLU A 334 23.65 17.52 2.02
N ARG A 335 24.86 17.88 2.47
CA ARG A 335 25.84 18.63 1.67
C ARG A 335 26.83 17.67 1.04
N PHE A 336 26.61 17.34 -0.23
CA PHE A 336 27.53 16.51 -1.02
C PHE A 336 28.76 17.28 -1.50
N ASP A 337 29.89 16.59 -1.58
CA ASP A 337 31.14 17.11 -2.14
C ASP A 337 30.97 17.33 -3.65
N PRO A 338 31.12 18.57 -4.16
CA PRO A 338 31.03 18.84 -5.60
C PRO A 338 32.08 18.09 -6.44
N ALA A 339 33.24 17.75 -5.85
CA ALA A 339 34.30 17.01 -6.52
C ALA A 339 34.09 15.49 -6.45
N ASN A 340 33.34 14.98 -5.47
CA ASN A 340 32.99 13.58 -5.35
C ASN A 340 31.54 13.41 -4.84
N PRO A 341 30.56 13.19 -5.74
CA PRO A 341 29.13 13.15 -5.38
C PRO A 341 28.72 11.94 -4.52
N ARG A 342 29.67 11.04 -4.20
CA ARG A 342 29.49 9.95 -3.23
C ARG A 342 29.84 10.35 -1.80
N ARG A 343 30.51 11.49 -1.59
CA ARG A 343 30.85 11.97 -0.24
C ARG A 343 29.89 13.06 0.20
N TYR A 344 29.47 13.02 1.45
CA TYR A 344 28.66 14.05 2.10
C TYR A 344 29.35 14.54 3.37
N ALA A 345 29.12 15.80 3.72
CA ALA A 345 29.68 16.38 4.93
C ALA A 345 28.99 15.77 6.15
N TRP A 346 29.79 15.29 7.10
CA TRP A 346 29.33 14.70 8.35
C TRP A 346 30.25 15.14 9.48
N GLN A 347 29.68 15.83 10.48
CA GLN A 347 30.44 16.49 11.55
C GLN A 347 31.57 17.37 10.95
N ASP A 348 32.82 17.15 11.36
CA ASP A 348 33.98 17.91 10.91
C ASP A 348 34.66 17.31 9.65
N GLY A 349 34.04 16.34 8.99
CA GLY A 349 34.66 15.59 7.89
C GLY A 349 33.73 15.23 6.72
N TRP A 350 34.27 14.40 5.82
CA TRP A 350 33.55 13.81 4.70
C TRP A 350 33.31 12.32 4.96
N ARG A 351 32.08 11.86 4.75
CA ARG A 351 31.71 10.45 4.82
C ARG A 351 31.22 9.97 3.46
N GLU A 352 31.51 8.74 3.10
CA GLU A 352 31.01 8.12 1.88
C GLU A 352 29.57 7.62 2.08
N ALA A 353 28.72 7.88 1.11
CA ALA A 353 27.34 7.38 1.05
C ALA A 353 27.34 6.03 0.32
N ASP A 354 26.51 5.11 0.81
CA ASP A 354 26.25 3.86 0.09
C ASP A 354 25.47 4.19 -1.20
N VAL A 355 25.80 3.50 -2.29
CA VAL A 355 25.11 3.66 -3.57
C VAL A 355 24.58 2.31 -4.01
N LEU A 356 23.26 2.18 -4.03
CA LEU A 356 22.56 1.02 -4.54
C LEU A 356 22.06 1.30 -5.96
N GLU A 357 22.17 0.32 -6.84
CA GLU A 357 21.52 0.34 -8.15
C GLU A 357 20.24 -0.50 -8.07
N GLU A 358 19.10 0.11 -8.34
CA GLU A 358 17.80 -0.54 -8.45
C GLU A 358 17.40 -0.65 -9.92
N GLU A 359 16.88 -1.80 -10.32
CA GLU A 359 16.35 -2.02 -11.67
C GLU A 359 14.82 -2.01 -11.65
N ILE A 360 14.22 -1.12 -12.44
CA ILE A 360 12.77 -0.94 -12.52
C ILE A 360 12.29 -1.33 -13.91
N MET A 361 11.50 -2.41 -13.97
CA MET A 361 10.85 -2.84 -15.21
C MET A 361 9.67 -1.92 -15.55
N VAL A 362 9.60 -1.48 -16.81
CA VAL A 362 8.56 -0.56 -17.30
C VAL A 362 7.81 -1.20 -18.44
N ARG A 363 6.47 -1.15 -18.40
CA ARG A 363 5.62 -1.67 -19.48
C ARG A 363 6.01 -1.06 -20.83
N GLY A 364 6.25 -1.93 -21.82
CA GLY A 364 6.65 -1.53 -23.17
C GLY A 364 8.15 -1.31 -23.35
N GLY A 365 8.92 -1.27 -22.25
CA GLY A 365 10.39 -1.22 -22.29
C GLY A 365 11.01 -2.60 -22.49
N VAL A 366 12.14 -2.65 -23.21
CA VAL A 366 12.92 -3.88 -23.44
C VAL A 366 13.95 -4.10 -22.33
N GLN A 367 14.42 -3.03 -21.68
CA GLN A 367 15.42 -3.06 -20.62
C GLN A 367 14.87 -2.36 -19.37
N PRO A 368 15.30 -2.78 -18.16
CA PRO A 368 14.96 -2.07 -16.94
C PRO A 368 15.54 -0.64 -16.95
N VAL A 369 14.82 0.28 -16.33
CA VAL A 369 15.34 1.60 -15.98
C VAL A 369 16.21 1.45 -14.74
N ARG A 370 17.48 1.82 -14.84
CA ARG A 370 18.40 1.86 -13.71
C ARG A 370 18.15 3.10 -12.85
N HIS A 371 18.12 2.90 -11.55
CA HIS A 371 17.87 3.95 -10.57
C HIS A 371 18.88 3.87 -9.43
N HIS A 372 19.73 4.88 -9.31
CA HIS A 372 20.77 4.92 -8.29
C HIS A 372 20.24 5.58 -7.01
N VAL A 373 20.26 4.84 -5.90
CA VAL A 373 19.84 5.30 -4.58
C VAL A 373 21.08 5.55 -3.74
N ARG A 374 21.27 6.81 -3.32
CA ARG A 374 22.29 7.16 -2.33
C ARG A 374 21.70 7.05 -0.93
N ILE A 375 22.44 6.46 0.00
CA ILE A 375 22.05 6.30 1.40
C ILE A 375 23.13 6.93 2.27
N THR A 376 22.74 7.92 3.07
CA THR A 376 23.58 8.54 4.10
C THR A 376 23.29 7.91 5.45
N HIS A 377 23.96 8.40 6.49
CA HIS A 377 23.70 7.96 7.87
C HIS A 377 22.25 8.24 8.31
N HIS A 378 21.63 9.31 7.82
CA HIS A 378 20.24 9.65 8.12
C HIS A 378 19.22 8.85 7.31
N GLY A 379 19.64 8.25 6.19
CA GLY A 379 18.76 7.45 5.34
C GLY A 379 18.91 7.75 3.84
N PRO A 380 17.94 7.33 3.03
CA PRO A 380 18.02 7.47 1.58
C PRO A 380 17.82 8.93 1.14
N VAL A 381 18.63 9.37 0.16
CA VAL A 381 18.49 10.69 -0.46
C VAL A 381 17.31 10.69 -1.42
N ILE A 382 16.25 11.42 -1.08
CA ILE A 382 14.98 11.43 -1.83
C ILE A 382 14.93 12.43 -3.00
N THR A 383 15.78 13.46 -3.01
CA THR A 383 15.76 14.52 -4.04
C THR A 383 15.84 13.99 -5.48
N PRO A 384 16.69 13.00 -5.84
CA PRO A 384 16.70 12.45 -7.19
C PRO A 384 15.41 11.73 -7.61
N ALA A 385 14.67 11.15 -6.66
CA ALA A 385 13.42 10.46 -6.95
C ALA A 385 12.25 11.43 -7.09
N ILE A 386 12.30 12.55 -6.36
CA ILE A 386 11.29 13.60 -6.39
C ILE A 386 11.56 14.54 -7.58
N THR A 387 12.80 15.01 -7.76
CA THR A 387 13.26 15.91 -8.83
C THR A 387 14.38 15.28 -9.67
N PRO A 388 14.07 14.41 -10.65
CA PRO A 388 15.10 13.70 -11.43
C PRO A 388 16.10 14.61 -12.15
N ALA A 389 15.65 15.80 -12.57
CA ALA A 389 16.50 16.79 -13.25
C ALA A 389 17.64 17.35 -12.39
N LEU A 390 17.56 17.21 -11.06
CA LEU A 390 18.56 17.68 -10.11
C LEU A 390 19.56 16.60 -9.70
N SER A 391 19.46 15.37 -10.22
CA SER A 391 20.39 14.29 -9.89
C SER A 391 21.75 14.49 -10.60
N PRO A 392 22.87 14.72 -9.88
CA PRO A 392 24.19 14.80 -10.50
C PRO A 392 24.66 13.46 -11.08
N LEU A 393 24.11 12.34 -10.59
CA LEU A 393 24.38 10.99 -11.08
C LEU A 393 23.53 10.62 -12.32
N GLY A 394 22.48 11.39 -12.63
CA GLY A 394 21.56 11.13 -13.74
C GLY A 394 21.91 11.86 -15.05
N ARG A 395 22.95 12.68 -15.07
CA ARG A 395 23.33 13.46 -16.28
C ARG A 395 24.00 12.62 -17.39
N GLY A 396 23.99 11.29 -17.28
CA GLY A 396 24.76 10.39 -18.14
C GLY A 396 24.00 9.62 -19.21
N GLU A 397 22.68 9.41 -19.11
CA GLU A 397 22.01 8.44 -20.00
C GLU A 397 20.67 8.93 -20.55
N SER A 398 20.59 8.93 -21.88
CA SER A 398 19.43 9.18 -22.74
C SER A 398 19.05 10.64 -23.06
N GLN A 399 19.93 11.30 -23.82
CA GLN A 399 19.48 12.03 -25.01
C GLN A 399 20.23 11.44 -26.22
N ALA A 400 19.63 10.44 -26.85
CA ALA A 400 19.93 10.05 -28.22
C ALA A 400 18.69 9.39 -28.82
N HIS A 401 17.97 10.19 -29.61
CA HIS A 401 16.94 9.91 -30.63
C HIS A 401 15.92 8.78 -30.44
#